data_AF-A0A662UDI1-F1
#
_entry.id   AF-A0A662UDI1-F1
#
_cell.length_a   1.000
_cell.length_b   1.000
_cell.length_c   1.000
_cell.angle_alpha   90.00
_cell.angle_beta   90.00
_cell.angle_gamma   90.00
#
_symmetry.space_group_name_H-M   'P 1'
#
loop_
_entity.id
_entity.type
_entity.pdbx_description
1 polymer ?
#
loop_
_entity_poly.entity_id
_entity_poly.type
_entity_poly.pdbx_seq_one_letter_code
_entity_poly.pdbx_strand_id
1 'polypeptide(L)'
;MKAQLTKFIGGYVAVTLAPDKAIELIERLRERLGKGGEDVDDTIRMIKNFDVFYEFMRKKFKEFLTPKKNISDMIRANVMIDKIKLIKNGEKLVMIIFDRSVDEKDVVETLKEMNVEIEYVEHAS
;
A
#
# COMPACT_ATOMS: atom_id res chain seq x y z
N MET A 1 -4.85 2.18 17.54
CA MET A 1 -4.69 2.81 16.20
C MET A 1 -5.31 1.87 15.19
N LYS A 2 -6.06 2.40 14.22
CA LYS A 2 -6.89 1.58 13.32
C LYS A 2 -6.32 1.56 11.91
N ALA A 3 -6.34 0.39 11.28
CA ALA A 3 -6.14 0.18 9.86
C ALA A 3 -7.51 0.17 9.18
N GLN A 4 -7.71 0.99 8.16
CA GLN A 4 -8.89 0.85 7.31
C GLN A 4 -8.58 -0.13 6.19
N LEU A 5 -9.29 -1.25 6.17
CA LEU A 5 -9.19 -2.25 5.11
C LEU A 5 -10.37 -2.09 4.16
N THR A 6 -10.07 -1.96 2.87
CA THR A 6 -11.07 -1.71 1.83
C THR A 6 -10.94 -2.74 0.72
N LYS A 7 -12.07 -3.34 0.34
CA LYS A 7 -12.16 -4.22 -0.83
C LYS A 7 -12.71 -3.44 -2.01
N PHE A 8 -12.05 -3.59 -3.13
CA PHE A 8 -12.52 -3.05 -4.40
C PHE A 8 -13.07 -4.17 -5.27
N ILE A 9 -14.02 -3.82 -6.12
CA ILE A 9 -14.50 -4.68 -7.19
C ILE A 9 -13.30 -5.10 -8.05
N GLY A 10 -13.20 -6.39 -8.38
CA GLY A 10 -12.08 -6.96 -9.14
C GLY A 10 -10.96 -7.58 -8.30
N GLY A 11 -11.17 -7.74 -6.99
CA GLY A 11 -10.29 -8.52 -6.11
C GLY A 11 -9.10 -7.76 -5.54
N TYR A 12 -9.06 -6.43 -5.70
CA TYR A 12 -8.02 -5.61 -5.09
C TYR A 12 -8.33 -5.38 -3.61
N VAL A 13 -7.29 -5.49 -2.80
CA VAL A 13 -7.30 -5.13 -1.38
C VAL A 13 -6.51 -3.83 -1.22
N ALA A 14 -7.04 -2.93 -0.41
CA ALA A 14 -6.29 -1.77 0.03
C ALA A 14 -6.32 -1.61 1.53
N VAL A 15 -5.27 -0.97 2.04
CA VAL A 15 -5.13 -0.68 3.46
C VAL A 15 -4.68 0.78 3.62
N THR A 16 -5.34 1.52 4.50
CA THR A 16 -4.99 2.91 4.83
C THR A 16 -4.50 3.02 6.27
N LEU A 17 -3.24 3.47 6.44
CA LEU A 17 -2.53 3.53 7.72
C LEU A 17 -1.69 4.82 7.84
N ALA A 18 -1.15 5.06 9.02
CA ALA A 18 -0.05 6.01 9.21
C ALA A 18 1.23 5.56 8.46
N PRO A 19 2.08 6.50 7.99
CA PRO A 19 3.28 6.21 7.18
C PRO A 19 4.24 5.18 7.78
N ASP A 20 4.50 5.22 9.08
CA ASP A 20 5.37 4.28 9.79
C ASP A 20 4.83 2.85 9.73
N LYS A 21 3.51 2.69 9.95
CA LYS A 21 2.85 1.38 9.85
C LYS A 21 2.66 0.90 8.43
N ALA A 22 2.49 1.80 7.47
CA ALA A 22 2.50 1.45 6.06
C ALA A 22 3.83 0.81 5.66
N ILE A 23 4.96 1.37 6.11
CA ILE A 23 6.29 0.79 5.87
C ILE A 23 6.42 -0.57 6.57
N GLU A 24 6.07 -0.66 7.86
CA GLU A 24 6.15 -1.91 8.62
C GLU A 24 5.30 -3.04 7.99
N LEU A 25 4.08 -2.72 7.52
CA LEU A 25 3.21 -3.69 6.84
C LEU A 25 3.83 -4.19 5.55
N ILE A 26 4.36 -3.29 4.72
CA ILE A 26 4.97 -3.63 3.42
C ILE A 26 6.19 -4.53 3.64
N GLU A 27 7.04 -4.22 4.61
CA GLU A 27 8.24 -5.01 4.91
C GLU A 27 7.87 -6.42 5.40
N ARG A 28 6.91 -6.54 6.32
CA ARG A 28 6.44 -7.85 6.80
C ARG A 28 5.76 -8.68 5.71
N LEU A 29 4.97 -8.05 4.84
CA LEU A 29 4.36 -8.74 3.70
C LEU A 29 5.40 -9.23 2.70
N ARG A 30 6.44 -8.42 2.45
CA ARG A 30 7.57 -8.81 1.60
C ARG A 30 8.26 -10.06 2.16
N GLU A 31 8.53 -10.10 3.46
CA GLU A 31 9.13 -11.25 4.14
C GLU A 31 8.23 -12.49 4.09
N ARG A 32 6.94 -12.33 4.43
CA ARG A 32 5.95 -13.41 4.46
C ARG A 32 5.74 -14.04 3.08
N LEU A 33 5.61 -13.22 2.05
CA LEU A 33 5.25 -13.68 0.71
C LEU A 33 6.48 -14.04 -0.12
N GLY A 34 7.68 -13.64 0.29
CA GLY A 34 8.88 -13.73 -0.53
C GLY A 34 8.75 -12.96 -1.85
N LYS A 35 7.92 -11.91 -1.86
CA LYS A 35 7.57 -11.10 -3.03
C LYS A 35 7.93 -9.64 -2.81
N GLY A 36 8.06 -8.89 -3.90
CA GLY A 36 8.30 -7.46 -3.87
C GLY A 36 9.75 -7.13 -4.19
N GLY A 37 9.91 -6.31 -5.24
CA GLY A 37 11.19 -5.86 -5.76
C GLY A 37 11.24 -4.34 -5.77
N GLU A 38 11.45 -3.77 -6.96
CA GLU A 38 11.57 -2.32 -7.14
C GLU A 38 10.28 -1.57 -6.76
N ASP A 39 9.12 -2.21 -6.89
CA ASP A 39 7.82 -1.65 -6.52
C ASP A 39 7.71 -1.40 -5.01
N VAL A 40 8.22 -2.33 -4.21
CA VAL A 40 8.28 -2.19 -2.76
C VAL A 40 9.28 -1.12 -2.35
N ASP A 41 10.50 -1.18 -2.90
CA ASP A 41 11.57 -0.23 -2.55
C ASP A 41 11.19 1.21 -2.91
N ASP A 42 10.58 1.42 -4.09
CA ASP A 42 10.12 2.73 -4.53
C ASP A 42 8.91 3.21 -3.70
N THR A 43 8.01 2.31 -3.30
CA THR A 43 6.90 2.65 -2.39
C THR A 43 7.42 3.12 -1.04
N ILE A 44 8.34 2.38 -0.42
CA ILE A 44 8.93 2.77 0.87
C ILE A 44 9.64 4.11 0.74
N ARG A 45 10.37 4.35 -0.36
CA ARG A 45 11.01 5.63 -0.66
C ARG A 45 10.00 6.77 -0.77
N MET A 46 8.86 6.56 -1.44
CA MET A 46 7.78 7.55 -1.55
C MET A 46 7.18 7.87 -0.17
N ILE A 47 6.91 6.85 0.64
CA ILE A 47 6.35 7.02 1.99
C ILE A 47 7.33 7.76 2.90
N LYS A 48 8.63 7.40 2.89
CA LYS A 48 9.68 8.10 3.65
C LYS A 48 9.81 9.57 3.24
N ASN A 49 9.54 9.89 1.98
CA ASN A 49 9.57 11.25 1.43
C ASN A 49 8.16 11.84 1.25
N PHE A 50 7.25 11.53 2.19
CA PHE A 50 5.81 11.81 2.09
C PHE A 50 5.47 13.20 1.52
N ASP A 51 5.99 14.27 2.12
CA ASP A 51 5.60 15.64 1.75
C ASP A 51 6.03 16.00 0.32
N VAL A 52 7.19 15.52 -0.13
CA VAL A 52 7.69 15.74 -1.49
C VAL A 52 6.77 15.06 -2.51
N PHE A 53 6.43 13.81 -2.25
CA PHE A 53 5.57 13.03 -3.16
C PHE A 53 4.11 13.47 -3.11
N TYR A 54 3.62 13.92 -1.96
CA TYR A 54 2.30 14.50 -1.82
C TYR A 54 2.18 15.79 -2.63
N GLU A 55 3.13 16.71 -2.52
CA GLU A 55 3.13 17.94 -3.32
C GLU A 55 3.30 17.66 -4.81
N PHE A 56 4.12 16.68 -5.19
CA PHE A 56 4.21 16.22 -6.57
C PHE A 56 2.87 15.70 -7.10
N MET A 57 2.17 14.87 -6.31
CA MET A 57 0.87 14.31 -6.63
C MET A 57 -0.18 15.42 -6.84
N ARG A 58 -0.25 16.39 -5.92
CA ARG A 58 -1.15 17.56 -6.04
C ARG A 58 -0.85 18.41 -7.26
N LYS A 59 0.42 18.80 -7.48
CA LYS A 59 0.83 19.67 -8.61
C LYS A 59 0.51 19.04 -9.97
N LYS A 60 0.51 17.70 -10.04
CA LYS A 60 0.20 16.95 -11.25
C LYS A 60 -1.25 16.47 -11.32
N PHE A 61 -2.11 16.89 -10.39
CA PHE A 61 -3.51 16.47 -10.29
C PHE A 61 -3.67 14.94 -10.33
N LYS A 62 -2.72 14.23 -9.74
CA LYS A 62 -2.76 12.78 -9.63
C LYS A 62 -3.55 12.39 -8.39
N GLU A 63 -4.42 11.40 -8.50
CA GLU A 63 -5.05 10.80 -7.32
C GLU A 63 -4.17 9.74 -6.67
N PHE A 64 -3.33 9.09 -7.48
CA PHE A 64 -2.47 7.98 -7.09
C PHE A 64 -1.05 8.14 -7.62
N LEU A 65 -0.11 7.56 -6.90
CA LEU A 65 1.26 7.33 -7.33
C LEU A 65 1.42 5.85 -7.67
N THR A 66 2.02 5.57 -8.82
CA THR A 66 2.39 4.22 -9.22
C THR A 66 3.87 4.05 -8.93
N PRO A 67 4.25 3.09 -8.07
CA PRO A 67 5.65 2.74 -7.86
C PRO A 67 6.29 2.29 -9.17
N LYS A 68 7.60 2.50 -9.31
CA LYS A 68 8.36 1.89 -10.40
C LYS A 68 8.26 0.37 -10.32
N LYS A 69 8.07 -0.28 -11.47
CA LYS A 69 8.01 -1.74 -11.60
C LYS A 69 9.04 -2.16 -12.64
N ASN A 70 9.87 -3.15 -12.32
CA ASN A 70 10.75 -3.75 -13.31
C ASN A 70 9.96 -4.77 -14.15
N ILE A 71 10.20 -4.79 -15.47
CA ILE A 71 9.59 -5.76 -16.40
C ILE A 71 9.85 -7.20 -15.94
N SER A 72 11.06 -7.49 -15.43
CA SER A 72 11.42 -8.81 -14.92
C SER A 72 10.52 -9.22 -13.75
N ASP A 73 10.24 -8.30 -12.82
CA ASP A 73 9.37 -8.57 -11.67
C ASP A 73 7.92 -8.79 -12.09
N MET A 74 7.46 -8.02 -13.08
CA MET A 74 6.11 -8.20 -13.64
C MET A 74 5.94 -9.57 -14.29
N ILE A 75 6.91 -10.02 -15.11
CA ILE A 75 6.87 -11.33 -15.77
C ILE A 75 6.87 -12.47 -14.74
N ARG A 76 7.59 -12.30 -13.64
CA ARG A 76 7.70 -13.30 -12.56
C ARG A 76 6.57 -13.23 -11.53
N ALA A 77 5.57 -12.37 -11.73
CA ALA A 77 4.51 -12.11 -10.76
C ALA A 77 5.06 -11.77 -9.35
N ASN A 78 6.17 -11.02 -9.31
CA ASN A 78 6.87 -10.60 -8.10
C ASN A 78 6.42 -9.22 -7.59
N VAL A 79 5.51 -8.56 -8.31
CA VAL A 79 4.94 -7.26 -7.90
C VAL A 79 3.99 -7.45 -6.73
N MET A 80 4.12 -6.61 -5.71
CA MET A 80 3.29 -6.63 -4.51
C MET A 80 2.38 -5.40 -4.42
N ILE A 81 2.82 -4.26 -4.96
CA ILE A 81 2.14 -2.97 -4.82
C ILE A 81 1.71 -2.46 -6.20
N ASP A 82 0.41 -2.25 -6.35
CA ASP A 82 -0.11 -1.69 -7.59
C ASP A 82 0.08 -0.18 -7.64
N LYS A 83 -0.44 0.52 -6.62
CA LYS A 83 -0.40 1.97 -6.49
C LYS A 83 -0.61 2.41 -5.04
N ILE A 84 -0.23 3.65 -4.73
CA ILE A 84 -0.46 4.27 -3.42
C ILE A 84 -1.16 5.62 -3.55
N LYS A 85 -1.86 6.05 -2.51
CA LYS A 85 -2.38 7.41 -2.36
C LYS A 85 -1.86 8.01 -1.05
N LEU A 86 -1.29 9.20 -1.14
CA LEU A 86 -0.82 9.96 0.02
C LEU A 86 -1.91 10.95 0.42
N ILE A 87 -2.38 10.88 1.67
CA ILE A 87 -3.50 11.67 2.17
C ILE A 87 -3.00 12.57 3.29
N LYS A 88 -3.30 13.86 3.20
CA LYS A 88 -2.89 14.87 4.19
C LYS A 88 -4.08 15.74 4.58
N ASN A 89 -4.89 15.25 5.51
CA ASN A 89 -6.09 15.92 6.02
C ASN A 89 -6.01 16.01 7.55
N GLY A 90 -5.18 16.92 8.06
CA GLY A 90 -4.86 17.02 9.50
C GLY A 90 -3.79 16.03 9.95
N GLU A 91 -3.89 14.78 9.50
CA GLU A 91 -2.88 13.74 9.67
C GLU A 91 -2.34 13.22 8.33
N LYS A 92 -1.19 12.55 8.36
CA LYS A 92 -0.61 11.87 7.20
C LYS A 92 -1.09 10.42 7.20
N LEU A 93 -1.71 10.00 6.11
CA LEU A 93 -2.11 8.62 5.88
C LEU A 93 -1.63 8.16 4.51
N VAL A 94 -1.40 6.86 4.39
CA VAL A 94 -1.01 6.18 3.15
C VAL A 94 -2.03 5.10 2.90
N MET A 95 -2.74 5.20 1.77
CA MET A 95 -3.51 4.08 1.25
C MET A 95 -2.65 3.29 0.28
N ILE A 96 -2.41 2.02 0.59
CA ILE A 96 -1.70 1.07 -0.25
C ILE A 96 -2.74 0.23 -0.97
N ILE A 97 -2.69 0.19 -2.30
CA ILE A 97 -3.48 -0.74 -3.10
C ILE A 97 -2.53 -1.84 -3.57
N PHE A 98 -2.75 -3.05 -3.07
CA PHE A 98 -1.91 -4.20 -3.38
C PHE A 98 -2.18 -4.72 -4.79
N ASP A 99 -1.19 -5.38 -5.38
CA ASP A 99 -1.38 -6.14 -6.60
C ASP A 99 -2.39 -7.28 -6.37
N ARG A 100 -3.13 -7.70 -7.41
CA ARG A 100 -4.15 -8.76 -7.28
C ARG A 100 -3.57 -10.11 -6.83
N SER A 101 -2.25 -10.29 -6.95
CA SER A 101 -1.55 -11.49 -6.49
C SER A 101 -1.28 -11.52 -4.98
N VAL A 102 -1.64 -10.47 -4.24
CA VAL A 102 -1.57 -10.40 -2.78
C VAL A 102 -2.96 -10.69 -2.22
N ASP A 103 -3.08 -11.75 -1.44
CA ASP A 103 -4.35 -12.18 -0.87
C ASP A 103 -4.71 -11.32 0.35
N GLU A 104 -6.01 -11.04 0.53
CA GLU A 104 -6.50 -10.30 1.69
C GLU A 104 -6.12 -10.98 3.00
N LYS A 105 -6.16 -12.32 3.00
CA LYS A 105 -5.86 -13.11 4.18
C LYS A 105 -4.45 -12.79 4.70
N ASP A 106 -3.46 -12.71 3.81
CA ASP A 106 -2.08 -12.38 4.18
C ASP A 106 -1.96 -10.96 4.76
N VAL A 107 -2.69 -10.02 4.17
CA VAL A 107 -2.76 -8.63 4.65
C VAL A 107 -3.37 -8.55 6.05
N VAL A 108 -4.51 -9.23 6.27
CA VAL A 108 -5.22 -9.26 7.55
C VAL A 108 -4.39 -9.95 8.63
N GLU A 109 -3.76 -11.08 8.32
CA GLU A 109 -2.90 -11.79 9.27
C GLU A 109 -1.69 -10.94 9.68
N THR A 110 -1.04 -10.27 8.71
CA THR A 110 0.09 -9.39 8.99
C THR A 110 -0.32 -8.20 9.86
N LEU A 111 -1.48 -7.57 9.59
CA LEU A 111 -2.01 -6.48 10.41
C LEU A 111 -2.31 -6.92 11.86
N LYS A 112 -2.84 -8.13 12.04
CA LYS A 112 -3.09 -8.71 13.37
C LYS A 112 -1.79 -8.93 14.14
N GLU A 113 -0.75 -9.44 13.48
CA GLU A 113 0.58 -9.62 14.07
C GLU A 113 1.27 -8.31 14.46
N MET A 114 0.93 -7.22 13.77
CA MET A 114 1.35 -5.86 14.11
C MET A 114 0.55 -5.26 15.29
N ASN A 115 -0.42 -6.00 15.86
CA ASN A 115 -1.36 -5.53 16.87
C ASN A 115 -2.14 -4.27 16.43
N VAL A 116 -2.49 -4.19 15.14
CA VAL A 116 -3.28 -3.09 14.59
C VAL A 116 -4.76 -3.50 14.54
N GLU A 117 -5.64 -2.65 15.07
CA GLU A 117 -7.09 -2.88 14.99
C GLU A 117 -7.56 -2.67 13.54
N ILE A 118 -8.37 -3.58 13.01
CA ILE A 118 -8.83 -3.52 11.62
C ILE A 118 -10.28 -3.01 11.58
N GLU A 119 -10.50 -1.95 10.82
CA GLU A 119 -11.80 -1.41 10.47
C GLU A 119 -12.09 -1.74 9.00
N TYR A 120 -13.16 -2.50 8.75
CA TYR A 120 -13.58 -2.82 7.39
C TYR A 120 -14.42 -1.68 6.83
N VAL A 121 -13.99 -1.13 5.69
CA VAL A 121 -14.70 -0.05 4.99
C VAL A 121 -15.26 -0.62 3.69
N GLU A 122 -16.58 -0.56 3.54
CA GLU A 122 -17.25 -0.90 2.29
C GLU A 122 -17.04 0.22 1.27
N HIS A 123 -16.54 -0.14 0.08
CA HIS A 123 -16.59 0.79 -1.03
C HIS A 123 -17.96 0.66 -1.70
N ALA A 124 -18.83 1.66 -1.49
CA ALA A 124 -20.06 1.78 -2.25
C ALA A 124 -19.69 1.91 -3.75
N SER A 125 -20.33 1.07 -4.56
CA SER A 125 -20.16 1.01 -6.02
C SER A 125 -20.72 2.25 -6.71
#